data_AF-A0A9E3PCW9-F1
#
_entry.id   AF-A0A9E3PCW9-F1
#
_cell.length_a   1.000
_cell.length_b   1.000
_cell.length_c   1.000
_cell.angle_alpha   90.00
_cell.angle_beta   90.00
_cell.angle_gamma   90.00
#
_symmetry.space_group_name_H-M   'P 1'
#
loop_
_entity.id
_entity.type
_entity.pdbx_description
1 polymer ?
#
loop_
_entity_poly.entity_id
_entity_poly.type
_entity_poly.pdbx_seq_one_letter_code
_entity_poly.pdbx_strand_id
1 'polypeptide(L)'
;MDFLFTDWLGTPAWFWLTFIMLVVALTAFDLGFLNKEDREMGIGESLKLSAFYIGVAMVFGLWLWYARGPEPGLQYFTGFFIEKALSIDNVFVISLIFSYFAIPAKYQYRALLWGIIAVIVLRGIMIAGGAALVQEAYWVLYIFAAFLVFTGVKMFFAGDEPIDIANNAAIKFIANRMRVTREHHGQQFFVKVADPKTGKLVRAATPLFLALVVINIADLVFAIDSVPAIFAITTDTFIVYTSNIMAILGLRALYFALAAMVHRFHYLKYALAAVLIFIGAKIFVADFVIDGGKFPPAISLGVTLVLISAGIGYSLWKTRGVVNSVGPGDVRPG
;
A
#
# COMPACT_ATOMS: atom_id res chain seq x y z
N MET A 1 34.01 -20.66 -1.84
CA MET A 1 34.16 -19.23 -1.48
C MET A 1 34.02 -18.32 -2.70
N ASP A 2 34.28 -18.80 -3.93
CA ASP A 2 34.22 -17.99 -5.16
C ASP A 2 32.80 -17.53 -5.58
N PHE A 3 31.76 -18.27 -5.19
CA PHE A 3 30.37 -17.89 -5.49
C PHE A 3 29.98 -16.54 -4.86
N LEU A 4 30.53 -16.18 -3.70
CA LEU A 4 30.20 -14.93 -3.01
C LEU A 4 30.68 -13.68 -3.77
N PHE A 5 31.78 -13.81 -4.51
CA PHE A 5 32.39 -12.74 -5.30
C PHE A 5 32.00 -12.81 -6.78
N THR A 6 31.16 -13.77 -7.17
CA THR A 6 30.63 -13.84 -8.53
C THR A 6 29.60 -12.73 -8.73
N ASP A 7 29.73 -12.00 -9.84
CA ASP A 7 28.78 -10.95 -10.18
C ASP A 7 27.44 -11.54 -10.62
N TRP A 8 26.37 -11.09 -9.97
CA TRP A 8 25.00 -11.39 -10.32
C TRP A 8 24.26 -10.07 -10.57
N LEU A 9 23.76 -9.90 -11.80
CA LEU A 9 23.11 -8.66 -12.27
C LEU A 9 24.00 -7.40 -12.07
N GLY A 10 25.31 -7.53 -12.31
CA GLY A 10 26.27 -6.44 -12.17
C GLY A 10 26.69 -6.12 -10.73
N THR A 11 26.33 -6.98 -9.77
CA THR A 11 26.63 -6.81 -8.35
C THR A 11 27.13 -8.13 -7.75
N PRO A 12 28.24 -8.15 -6.97
CA PRO A 12 28.70 -9.35 -6.30
C PRO A 12 27.61 -10.01 -5.44
N ALA A 13 27.49 -11.33 -5.52
CA ALA A 13 26.43 -12.11 -4.88
C ALA A 13 26.32 -11.87 -3.35
N TRP A 14 27.43 -11.57 -2.68
CA TRP A 14 27.43 -11.29 -1.24
C TRP A 14 26.62 -10.04 -0.86
N PHE A 15 26.51 -9.02 -1.72
CA PHE A 15 25.63 -7.86 -1.49
C PHE A 15 24.17 -8.27 -1.54
N TRP A 16 23.78 -9.08 -2.52
CA TRP A 16 22.43 -9.63 -2.63
C TRP A 16 22.08 -10.48 -1.41
N LEU A 17 22.98 -11.35 -0.97
CA LEU A 17 22.78 -12.19 0.21
C LEU A 17 22.64 -11.35 1.48
N THR A 18 23.47 -10.32 1.65
CA THR A 18 23.38 -9.39 2.80
C THR A 18 22.02 -8.70 2.82
N PHE A 19 21.57 -8.20 1.66
CA PHE A 19 20.27 -7.56 1.54
C PHE A 19 19.10 -8.52 1.81
N ILE A 20 19.10 -9.70 1.16
CA ILE A 20 18.04 -10.70 1.35
C ILE A 20 17.97 -11.14 2.82
N MET A 21 19.12 -11.36 3.46
CA MET A 21 19.19 -11.70 4.88
C MET A 21 18.57 -10.60 5.75
N LEU A 22 18.86 -9.33 5.45
CA LEU A 22 18.26 -8.19 6.13
C LEU A 22 16.72 -8.15 5.94
N VAL A 23 16.24 -8.32 4.71
CA VAL A 23 14.79 -8.36 4.40
C VAL A 23 14.09 -9.51 5.13
N VAL A 24 14.69 -10.71 5.10
CA VAL A 24 14.17 -11.88 5.80
C VAL A 24 14.16 -11.65 7.30
N ALA A 25 15.22 -11.07 7.88
CA ALA A 25 15.28 -10.74 9.30
C ALA A 25 14.20 -9.73 9.70
N LEU A 26 13.99 -8.66 8.92
CA LEU A 26 12.94 -7.68 9.16
C LEU A 26 11.53 -8.28 9.02
N THR A 27 11.32 -9.14 8.02
CA THR A 27 10.04 -9.83 7.82
C THR A 27 9.77 -10.86 8.91
N ALA A 28 10.82 -11.53 9.40
CA ALA A 28 10.73 -12.45 10.54
C ALA A 28 10.45 -11.70 11.85
N PHE A 29 11.07 -10.52 12.05
CA PHE A 29 10.74 -9.63 13.16
C PHE A 29 9.27 -9.23 13.14
N ASP A 30 8.74 -8.92 11.94
CA ASP A 30 7.31 -8.67 11.74
C ASP A 30 6.42 -9.85 12.08
N LEU A 31 6.77 -11.03 11.60
CA LEU A 31 6.00 -12.25 11.84
C LEU A 31 6.06 -12.72 13.30
N GLY A 32 7.20 -12.53 13.98
CA GLY A 32 7.48 -13.12 15.28
C GLY A 32 7.19 -12.21 16.47
N PHE A 33 7.57 -10.93 16.38
CA PHE A 33 7.50 -10.01 17.52
C PHE A 33 6.18 -9.22 17.54
N LEU A 34 5.69 -8.78 16.39
CA LEU A 34 4.49 -7.94 16.28
C LEU A 34 3.18 -8.75 16.19
N ASN A 35 3.25 -10.04 15.85
CA ASN A 35 2.09 -10.92 15.70
C ASN A 35 1.53 -11.48 17.03
N LYS A 36 2.15 -11.15 18.17
CA LYS A 36 1.84 -11.84 19.44
C LYS A 36 0.56 -11.37 20.12
N GLU A 37 0.04 -10.20 19.77
CA GLU A 37 -1.20 -9.69 20.35
C GLU A 37 -2.01 -9.05 19.22
N ASP A 38 -3.24 -9.53 18.99
CA ASP A 38 -4.22 -8.97 18.05
C ASP A 38 -4.68 -7.54 18.47
N ARG A 39 -3.75 -6.66 18.84
CA ARG A 39 -4.02 -5.27 19.23
C ARG A 39 -4.11 -4.40 17.99
N GLU A 40 -5.10 -3.52 18.00
CA GLU A 40 -5.14 -2.39 17.09
C GLU A 40 -3.94 -1.49 17.38
N MET A 41 -3.03 -1.38 16.39
CA MET A 41 -1.87 -0.50 16.55
C MET A 41 -2.31 0.94 16.56
N GLY A 42 -1.99 1.65 17.64
CA GLY A 42 -2.24 3.08 17.73
C GLY A 42 -1.39 3.89 16.73
N ILE A 43 -1.78 5.14 16.48
CA ILE A 43 -1.05 6.06 15.59
C ILE A 43 0.41 6.21 16.03
N GLY A 44 0.65 6.42 17.34
CA GLY A 44 1.99 6.66 17.87
C GLY A 44 2.92 5.44 17.74
N GLU A 45 2.41 4.23 17.94
CA GLU A 45 3.16 2.99 17.76
C GLU A 45 3.47 2.75 16.28
N SER A 46 2.47 2.97 15.42
CA SER A 46 2.61 2.88 13.97
C SER A 46 3.66 3.86 13.42
N LEU A 47 3.70 5.09 13.92
CA LEU A 47 4.70 6.08 13.53
C LEU A 47 6.11 5.72 14.02
N LYS A 48 6.25 5.23 15.27
CA LYS A 48 7.54 4.74 15.78
C LYS A 48 8.08 3.58 14.95
N LEU A 49 7.19 2.65 14.60
CA LEU A 49 7.54 1.51 13.77
C LEU A 49 7.94 1.95 12.35
N SER A 50 7.21 2.91 11.77
CA SER A 50 7.59 3.52 10.48
C SER A 50 8.97 4.19 10.55
N ALA A 51 9.24 4.95 11.62
CA ALA A 51 10.55 5.58 11.84
C ALA A 51 11.67 4.54 12.00
N PHE A 52 11.40 3.41 12.64
CA PHE A 52 12.34 2.29 12.73
C PHE A 52 12.70 1.74 11.34
N TYR A 53 11.71 1.44 10.49
CA TYR A 53 11.99 0.97 9.11
C TYR A 53 12.75 1.99 8.28
N ILE A 54 12.39 3.27 8.38
CA ILE A 54 13.13 4.35 7.72
C ILE A 54 14.57 4.38 8.24
N GLY A 55 14.78 4.27 9.55
CA GLY A 55 16.12 4.22 10.14
C GLY A 55 16.97 3.06 9.60
N VAL A 56 16.39 1.86 9.50
CA VAL A 56 17.08 0.70 8.92
C VAL A 56 17.43 0.94 7.45
N ALA A 57 16.50 1.49 6.66
CA ALA A 57 16.74 1.83 5.26
C ALA A 57 17.84 2.90 5.10
N MET A 58 17.90 3.88 6.01
CA MET A 58 18.95 4.90 6.03
C MET A 58 20.32 4.29 6.36
N VAL A 59 20.38 3.41 7.37
CA VAL A 59 21.62 2.71 7.73
C VAL A 59 22.11 1.83 6.58
N PHE A 60 21.21 1.11 5.90
CA PHE A 60 21.55 0.34 4.71
C PHE A 60 22.10 1.24 3.59
N GLY A 61 21.49 2.40 3.35
CA GLY A 61 21.98 3.37 2.37
C GLY A 61 23.35 3.94 2.70
N LEU A 62 23.63 4.23 3.97
CA LEU A 62 24.94 4.68 4.43
C LEU A 62 26.00 3.58 4.29
N TRP A 63 25.64 2.35 4.61
CA TRP A 63 26.50 1.20 4.37
C TRP A 63 26.82 1.03 2.88
N LEU A 64 25.81 1.15 2.01
CA LEU A 64 26.02 1.10 0.56
C LEU A 64 26.92 2.25 0.07
N TRP A 65 26.70 3.46 0.58
CA TRP A 65 27.55 4.63 0.28
C TRP A 65 29.00 4.37 0.66
N TYR A 66 29.26 3.81 1.84
CA TYR A 66 30.61 3.49 2.28
C TYR A 66 31.22 2.35 1.46
N ALA A 67 30.45 1.31 1.15
CA ALA A 67 30.95 0.11 0.48
C ALA A 67 31.14 0.28 -1.04
N ARG A 68 30.33 1.11 -1.70
CA ARG A 68 30.34 1.30 -3.17
C ARG A 68 30.62 2.72 -3.63
N GLY A 69 30.81 3.63 -2.69
CA GLY A 69 31.11 5.02 -2.96
C GLY A 69 29.87 5.91 -3.08
N PRO A 70 30.11 7.22 -3.28
CA PRO A 70 29.08 8.24 -3.14
C PRO A 70 27.96 8.17 -4.17
N GLU A 71 28.28 7.83 -5.43
CA GLU A 71 27.31 7.84 -6.53
C GLU A 71 26.23 6.75 -6.36
N PRO A 72 26.57 5.46 -6.16
CA PRO A 72 25.59 4.42 -5.82
C PRO A 72 24.77 4.74 -4.56
N GLY A 73 25.42 5.31 -3.54
CA GLY A 73 24.74 5.73 -2.31
C GLY A 73 23.69 6.81 -2.56
N LEU A 74 24.02 7.83 -3.35
CA LEU A 74 23.11 8.91 -3.72
C LEU A 74 21.95 8.38 -4.58
N GLN A 75 22.22 7.50 -5.54
CA GLN A 75 21.18 6.86 -6.36
C GLN A 75 20.22 6.03 -5.48
N TYR A 76 20.74 5.28 -4.51
CA TYR A 76 19.92 4.55 -3.53
C TYR A 76 19.02 5.49 -2.73
N PHE A 77 19.57 6.56 -2.14
CA PHE A 77 18.77 7.49 -1.35
C PHE A 77 17.72 8.20 -2.19
N THR A 78 18.09 8.64 -3.39
CA THR A 78 17.16 9.28 -4.33
C THR A 78 16.02 8.34 -4.68
N GLY A 79 16.34 7.09 -5.04
CA GLY A 79 15.33 6.07 -5.33
C GLY A 79 14.45 5.71 -4.14
N PHE A 80 15.06 5.57 -2.96
CA PHE A 80 14.35 5.28 -1.72
C PHE A 80 13.34 6.38 -1.40
N PHE A 81 13.73 7.65 -1.46
CA PHE A 81 12.81 8.76 -1.15
C PHE A 81 11.73 8.96 -2.20
N ILE A 82 12.05 8.74 -3.48
CA ILE A 82 11.04 8.77 -4.56
C ILE A 82 10.01 7.67 -4.33
N GLU A 83 10.46 6.43 -4.13
CA GLU A 83 9.54 5.32 -3.90
C GLU A 83 8.79 5.50 -2.58
N LYS A 84 9.43 6.04 -1.53
CA LYS A 84 8.76 6.31 -0.26
C LYS A 84 7.65 7.34 -0.40
N ALA A 85 7.88 8.39 -1.19
CA ALA A 85 6.87 9.40 -1.50
C ALA A 85 5.69 8.78 -2.26
N LEU A 86 5.95 7.94 -3.26
CA LEU A 86 4.92 7.26 -4.05
C LEU A 86 4.18 6.19 -3.23
N SER A 87 4.83 5.54 -2.27
CA SER A 87 4.22 4.51 -1.42
C SER A 87 3.09 5.04 -0.54
N ILE A 88 3.05 6.35 -0.26
CA ILE A 88 1.93 6.99 0.45
C ILE A 88 0.65 6.85 -0.36
N ASP A 89 0.71 7.07 -1.68
CA ASP A 89 -0.44 6.89 -2.59
C ASP A 89 -0.92 5.43 -2.55
N ASN A 90 0.01 4.46 -2.48
CA ASN A 90 -0.32 3.02 -2.35
C ASN A 90 -1.09 2.72 -1.06
N VAL A 91 -0.70 3.33 0.07
CA VAL A 91 -1.39 3.16 1.36
C VAL A 91 -2.85 3.61 1.29
N PHE A 92 -3.13 4.71 0.58
CA PHE A 92 -4.50 5.19 0.37
C PHE A 92 -5.35 4.21 -0.42
N VAL A 93 -4.80 3.68 -1.52
CA VAL A 93 -5.49 2.67 -2.32
C VAL A 93 -5.72 1.39 -1.51
N ILE A 94 -4.76 0.96 -0.70
CA ILE A 94 -4.94 -0.20 0.17
C ILE A 94 -6.08 0.04 1.16
N SER A 95 -6.17 1.23 1.76
CA SER A 95 -7.28 1.59 2.64
C SER A 95 -8.63 1.56 1.91
N LEU A 96 -8.68 2.05 0.67
CA LEU A 96 -9.89 1.94 -0.16
C LEU A 96 -10.27 0.48 -0.40
N ILE A 97 -9.31 -0.37 -0.77
CA ILE A 97 -9.56 -1.79 -1.07
C ILE A 97 -10.09 -2.49 0.17
N PHE A 98 -9.47 -2.28 1.34
CA PHE A 98 -9.95 -2.89 2.57
C PHE A 98 -11.34 -2.40 2.98
N SER A 99 -11.62 -1.11 2.84
CA SER A 99 -12.97 -0.56 3.06
C SER A 99 -13.99 -1.11 2.07
N TYR A 100 -13.60 -1.26 0.80
CA TYR A 100 -14.45 -1.78 -0.27
C TYR A 100 -14.87 -3.25 -0.03
N PHE A 101 -13.94 -4.06 0.47
CA PHE A 101 -14.20 -5.45 0.88
C PHE A 101 -14.63 -5.58 2.35
N ALA A 102 -14.82 -4.47 3.05
CA ALA A 102 -15.15 -4.39 4.48
C ALA A 102 -14.30 -5.32 5.36
N ILE A 103 -13.00 -5.41 5.09
CA ILE A 103 -12.09 -6.30 5.82
C ILE A 103 -11.89 -5.79 7.25
N PRO A 104 -12.22 -6.59 8.28
CA PRO A 104 -12.00 -6.21 9.67
C PRO A 104 -10.53 -5.90 9.97
N ALA A 105 -10.27 -4.90 10.82
CA ALA A 105 -8.92 -4.41 11.16
C ALA A 105 -7.93 -5.51 11.57
N LYS A 106 -8.40 -6.47 12.39
CA LYS A 106 -7.62 -7.66 12.81
C LYS A 106 -7.07 -8.51 11.67
N TYR A 107 -7.69 -8.51 10.49
CA TYR A 107 -7.25 -9.32 9.34
C TYR A 107 -6.42 -8.53 8.32
N GLN A 108 -6.50 -7.20 8.35
CA GLN A 108 -5.72 -6.32 7.48
C GLN A 108 -4.22 -6.54 7.66
N TYR A 109 -3.78 -6.77 8.91
CA TYR A 109 -2.37 -7.09 9.23
C TYR A 109 -1.84 -8.26 8.39
N ARG A 110 -2.58 -9.37 8.38
CA ARG A 110 -2.18 -10.57 7.66
C ARG A 110 -2.14 -10.33 6.15
N ALA A 111 -3.14 -9.64 5.60
CA ALA A 111 -3.16 -9.30 4.18
C ALA A 111 -1.97 -8.41 3.78
N LEU A 112 -1.62 -7.41 4.58
CA LEU A 112 -0.46 -6.55 4.32
C LEU A 112 0.85 -7.32 4.33
N LEU A 113 1.01 -8.25 5.27
CA LEU A 113 2.22 -9.05 5.39
C LEU A 113 2.43 -9.97 4.18
N TRP A 114 1.38 -10.72 3.80
CA TRP A 114 1.43 -11.53 2.59
C TRP A 114 1.55 -10.66 1.32
N GLY A 115 1.00 -9.45 1.36
CA GLY A 115 1.18 -8.43 0.33
C GLY A 115 2.65 -8.07 0.15
N ILE A 116 3.38 -7.74 1.21
CA ILE A 116 4.81 -7.40 1.13
C ILE A 116 5.62 -8.54 0.49
N ILE A 117 5.37 -9.79 0.89
CA ILE A 117 6.06 -10.95 0.32
C ILE A 117 5.79 -11.06 -1.18
N ALA A 118 4.53 -10.95 -1.59
CA ALA A 118 4.15 -10.99 -3.00
C ALA A 118 4.74 -9.82 -3.79
N VAL A 119 4.72 -8.59 -3.24
CA VAL A 119 5.33 -7.40 -3.83
C VAL A 119 6.84 -7.57 -4.05
N ILE A 120 7.57 -8.10 -3.06
CA ILE A 120 9.01 -8.37 -3.19
C ILE A 120 9.29 -9.23 -4.44
N VAL A 121 8.51 -10.31 -4.61
CA VAL A 121 8.65 -11.21 -5.76
C VAL A 121 8.22 -10.54 -7.06
N LEU A 122 7.05 -9.92 -7.09
CA LEU A 122 6.48 -9.29 -8.29
C LEU A 122 7.36 -8.14 -8.80
N ARG A 123 7.87 -7.30 -7.89
CA ARG A 123 8.78 -6.22 -8.25
C ARG A 123 10.13 -6.75 -8.72
N GLY A 124 10.62 -7.84 -8.13
CA GLY A 124 11.81 -8.53 -8.63
C GLY A 124 11.65 -8.98 -10.07
N ILE A 125 10.49 -9.56 -10.40
CA ILE A 125 10.16 -9.97 -11.78
C ILE A 125 10.07 -8.77 -12.71
N MET A 126 9.39 -7.68 -12.32
CA MET A 126 9.27 -6.47 -13.14
C MET A 126 10.63 -5.82 -13.40
N ILE A 127 11.45 -5.65 -12.36
CA ILE A 127 12.76 -5.01 -12.46
C ILE A 127 13.71 -5.87 -13.30
N ALA A 128 13.67 -7.20 -13.15
CA ALA A 128 14.41 -8.11 -14.01
C ALA A 128 13.92 -8.07 -15.47
N GLY A 129 12.62 -7.89 -15.69
CA GLY A 129 12.03 -7.66 -17.02
C GLY A 129 12.41 -6.32 -17.64
N GLY A 130 12.92 -5.38 -16.85
CA GLY A 130 13.39 -4.06 -17.28
C GLY A 130 12.26 -3.11 -17.69
N ALA A 131 12.65 -1.90 -18.10
CA ALA A 131 11.70 -0.85 -18.48
C ALA A 131 10.83 -1.20 -19.70
N ALA A 132 11.32 -2.05 -20.61
CA ALA A 132 10.59 -2.44 -21.81
C ALA A 132 9.30 -3.22 -21.49
N LEU A 133 9.36 -4.15 -20.52
CA LEU A 133 8.20 -4.92 -20.08
C LEU A 133 7.11 -4.02 -19.47
N VAL A 134 7.53 -2.93 -18.83
CA VAL A 134 6.64 -1.97 -18.17
C VAL A 134 5.90 -1.08 -19.18
N GLN A 135 6.56 -0.69 -20.28
CA GLN A 135 5.95 0.18 -21.30
C GLN A 135 4.74 -0.46 -21.98
N GLU A 136 4.79 -1.77 -22.25
CA GLU A 136 3.67 -2.53 -22.84
C GLU A 136 2.43 -2.55 -21.93
N ALA A 137 2.62 -2.43 -20.62
CA ALA A 137 1.56 -2.43 -19.63
C ALA A 137 1.02 -1.02 -19.32
N TYR A 138 1.56 0.04 -19.93
CA TYR A 138 1.23 1.42 -19.57
C TYR A 138 -0.26 1.76 -19.68
N TRP A 139 -0.96 1.19 -20.67
CA TRP A 139 -2.41 1.41 -20.84
C TRP A 139 -3.26 0.95 -19.64
N VAL A 140 -2.75 0.01 -18.82
CA VAL A 140 -3.42 -0.47 -17.60
C VAL A 140 -3.53 0.65 -16.57
N LEU A 141 -2.57 1.60 -16.53
CA LEU A 141 -2.63 2.77 -15.66
C LEU A 141 -3.89 3.60 -15.90
N TYR A 142 -4.32 3.78 -17.16
CA TYR A 142 -5.52 4.57 -17.47
C TYR A 142 -6.80 3.93 -16.93
N ILE A 143 -6.92 2.61 -17.04
CA ILE A 143 -8.08 1.88 -16.51
C ILE A 143 -8.13 2.01 -14.99
N PHE A 144 -6.97 1.84 -14.35
CA PHE A 144 -6.85 1.97 -12.91
C PHE A 144 -7.10 3.41 -12.44
N ALA A 145 -6.57 4.41 -13.15
CA ALA A 145 -6.81 5.82 -12.90
C ALA A 145 -8.31 6.16 -12.97
N ALA A 146 -8.99 5.70 -14.02
CA ALA A 146 -10.44 5.87 -14.15
C ALA A 146 -11.20 5.22 -12.99
N PHE A 147 -10.77 4.02 -12.57
CA PHE A 147 -11.33 3.34 -11.40
C PHE A 147 -11.13 4.13 -10.10
N LEU A 148 -9.95 4.71 -9.87
CA LEU A 148 -9.67 5.55 -8.69
C LEU A 148 -10.51 6.82 -8.68
N VAL A 149 -10.63 7.53 -9.81
CA VAL A 149 -11.48 8.72 -9.92
C VAL A 149 -12.94 8.35 -9.65
N PHE A 150 -13.44 7.29 -10.29
CA PHE A 150 -14.81 6.83 -10.09
C PHE A 150 -15.10 6.46 -8.64
N THR A 151 -14.19 5.71 -8.00
CA THR A 151 -14.36 5.30 -6.59
C THR A 151 -14.25 6.47 -5.63
N GLY A 152 -13.34 7.42 -5.87
CA GLY A 152 -13.23 8.66 -5.11
C GLY A 152 -14.50 9.51 -5.21
N VAL A 153 -15.03 9.71 -6.42
CA VAL A 153 -16.31 10.41 -6.64
C VAL A 153 -17.45 9.69 -5.92
N LYS A 154 -17.57 8.37 -6.08
CA LYS A 154 -18.60 7.59 -5.40
C LYS A 154 -18.48 7.72 -3.88
N MET A 155 -17.28 7.67 -3.33
CA MET A 155 -17.03 7.81 -1.88
C MET A 155 -17.44 9.19 -1.36
N PHE A 156 -17.21 10.24 -2.15
CA PHE A 156 -17.60 11.61 -1.81
C PHE A 156 -19.13 11.76 -1.69
N PHE A 157 -19.90 11.09 -2.55
CA PHE A 157 -21.36 11.18 -2.59
C PHE A 157 -22.11 10.10 -1.80
N ALA A 158 -21.47 8.99 -1.42
CA ALA A 158 -22.13 7.84 -0.79
C ALA A 158 -22.55 8.03 0.69
N GLY A 159 -22.42 9.22 1.30
CA GLY A 159 -22.85 9.48 2.68
C GLY A 159 -22.20 8.55 3.73
N ASP A 160 -22.79 8.39 4.91
CA ASP A 160 -22.32 7.46 5.96
C ASP A 160 -22.85 6.03 5.82
N GLU A 161 -23.44 5.68 4.66
CA GLU A 161 -23.97 4.32 4.50
C GLU A 161 -22.85 3.27 4.52
N PRO A 162 -22.99 2.21 5.33
CA PRO A 162 -22.05 1.10 5.33
C PRO A 162 -22.04 0.47 3.94
N ILE A 163 -20.85 0.27 3.38
CA ILE A 163 -20.67 -0.36 2.07
C ILE A 163 -21.22 -1.78 2.15
N ASP A 164 -22.37 -2.01 1.52
CA ASP A 164 -23.01 -3.33 1.51
C ASP A 164 -22.20 -4.31 0.64
N ILE A 165 -21.48 -5.21 1.33
CA ILE A 165 -20.64 -6.27 0.76
C ILE A 165 -21.47 -7.15 -0.21
N ALA A 166 -22.74 -7.39 0.10
CA ALA A 166 -23.60 -8.30 -0.65
C ALA A 166 -24.04 -7.73 -2.01
N ASN A 167 -24.08 -6.42 -2.15
CA ASN A 167 -24.54 -5.74 -3.37
C ASN A 167 -23.44 -5.18 -4.26
N ASN A 168 -22.18 -5.33 -3.87
CA ASN A 168 -21.07 -4.65 -4.52
C ASN A 168 -20.70 -5.27 -5.88
N ALA A 169 -20.65 -4.44 -6.93
CA ALA A 169 -20.52 -4.90 -8.32
C ALA A 169 -19.22 -5.65 -8.62
N ALA A 170 -18.08 -5.26 -8.05
CA ALA A 170 -16.82 -5.98 -8.25
C ALA A 170 -16.79 -7.30 -7.46
N ILE A 171 -17.41 -7.37 -6.28
CA ILE A 171 -17.59 -8.64 -5.55
C ILE A 171 -18.50 -9.58 -6.36
N LYS A 172 -19.60 -9.07 -6.94
CA LYS A 172 -20.47 -9.86 -7.83
C LYS A 172 -19.74 -10.32 -9.10
N PHE A 173 -18.93 -9.45 -9.72
CA PHE A 173 -18.13 -9.80 -10.90
C PHE A 173 -17.08 -10.88 -10.59
N ILE A 174 -16.33 -10.72 -9.49
CA ILE A 174 -15.33 -11.70 -9.08
C ILE A 174 -15.99 -12.98 -8.57
N ALA A 175 -17.10 -12.92 -7.82
CA ALA A 175 -17.87 -14.09 -7.38
C ALA A 175 -18.55 -14.85 -8.53
N ASN A 176 -18.79 -14.19 -9.66
CA ASN A 176 -19.26 -14.84 -10.88
C ASN A 176 -18.13 -15.53 -11.66
N ARG A 177 -16.88 -15.06 -11.53
CA ARG A 177 -15.70 -15.64 -12.23
C ARG A 177 -14.91 -16.64 -11.38
N MET A 178 -14.93 -16.48 -10.07
CA MET A 178 -14.30 -17.35 -9.07
C MET A 178 -15.32 -17.69 -7.98
N ARG A 179 -15.22 -18.89 -7.39
CA ARG A 179 -16.05 -19.26 -6.23
C ARG A 179 -15.59 -18.47 -5.00
N VAL A 180 -16.31 -17.42 -4.63
CA VAL A 180 -15.98 -16.53 -3.50
C VAL A 180 -17.02 -16.67 -2.40
N THR A 181 -16.59 -16.73 -1.15
CA THR A 181 -17.50 -16.75 0.00
C THR A 181 -18.07 -15.37 0.26
N ARG A 182 -19.35 -15.30 0.67
CA ARG A 182 -19.98 -14.03 1.07
C ARG A 182 -19.58 -13.59 2.48
N GLU A 183 -19.19 -14.53 3.33
CA GLU A 183 -18.82 -14.29 4.72
C GLU A 183 -17.29 -14.23 4.91
N HIS A 184 -16.85 -13.47 5.91
CA HIS A 184 -15.46 -13.44 6.35
C HIS A 184 -15.14 -14.67 7.20
N HIS A 185 -14.34 -15.61 6.67
CA HIS A 185 -13.88 -16.79 7.40
C HIS A 185 -12.58 -16.54 8.16
N GLY A 186 -12.59 -15.50 8.99
CA GLY A 186 -11.45 -15.20 9.85
C GLY A 186 -10.18 -14.84 9.07
N GLN A 187 -9.06 -15.44 9.50
CA GLN A 187 -7.76 -15.22 8.87
C GLN A 187 -7.49 -16.16 7.67
N GLN A 188 -8.44 -16.99 7.25
CA GLN A 188 -8.22 -17.99 6.18
C GLN A 188 -8.40 -17.36 4.80
N PHE A 189 -7.47 -17.62 3.88
CA PHE A 189 -7.55 -17.15 2.48
C PHE A 189 -8.46 -18.04 1.61
N PHE A 190 -8.53 -19.32 1.94
CA PHE A 190 -9.37 -20.29 1.26
C PHE A 190 -10.13 -21.11 2.29
N VAL A 191 -11.40 -21.36 2.02
CA VAL A 191 -12.23 -22.24 2.84
C VAL A 191 -12.95 -23.26 1.98
N LYS A 192 -13.29 -24.40 2.57
CA LYS A 192 -14.16 -25.38 1.94
C LYS A 192 -15.60 -25.04 2.34
N VAL A 193 -16.43 -24.70 1.37
CA VAL A 193 -17.86 -24.43 1.55
C VAL A 193 -18.67 -25.29 0.59
N ALA A 194 -19.87 -25.67 0.99
CA ALA A 194 -20.78 -26.38 0.09
C ALA A 194 -21.21 -25.44 -1.04
N ASP A 195 -21.03 -25.87 -2.30
CA ASP A 195 -21.45 -25.12 -3.47
C ASP A 195 -22.98 -24.92 -3.42
N PRO A 196 -23.49 -23.67 -3.43
CA PRO A 196 -24.93 -23.39 -3.37
C PRO A 196 -25.73 -24.06 -4.49
N LYS A 197 -25.09 -24.41 -5.61
CA LYS A 197 -25.73 -25.02 -6.79
C LYS A 197 -25.59 -26.54 -6.85
N THR A 198 -24.58 -27.13 -6.22
CA THR A 198 -24.28 -28.57 -6.38
C THR A 198 -24.15 -29.33 -5.07
N GLY A 199 -24.19 -28.67 -3.91
CA GLY A 199 -24.06 -29.26 -2.59
C GLY A 199 -22.67 -29.87 -2.28
N LYS A 200 -21.75 -29.91 -3.25
CA LYS A 200 -20.40 -30.45 -3.09
C LYS A 200 -19.51 -29.46 -2.36
N LEU A 201 -18.65 -29.96 -1.47
CA LEU A 201 -17.62 -29.16 -0.82
C LEU A 201 -16.61 -28.68 -1.86
N VAL A 202 -16.57 -27.37 -2.09
CA VAL A 202 -15.65 -26.71 -3.02
C VAL A 202 -14.77 -25.73 -2.26
N ARG A 203 -13.50 -25.61 -2.69
CA ARG A 203 -12.64 -24.53 -2.19
C ARG A 203 -13.11 -23.20 -2.77
N ALA A 204 -13.45 -22.28 -1.90
CA ALA A 204 -13.80 -20.91 -2.24
C ALA A 204 -12.77 -19.95 -1.66
N ALA A 205 -12.48 -18.88 -2.41
CA ALA A 205 -11.64 -17.78 -1.96
C ALA A 205 -12.42 -16.88 -0.99
N THR A 206 -11.76 -16.40 0.06
CA THR A 206 -12.38 -15.44 0.98
C THR A 206 -12.22 -14.00 0.49
N PRO A 207 -13.04 -13.05 0.96
CA PRO A 207 -12.87 -11.63 0.67
C PRO A 207 -11.47 -11.11 1.02
N LEU A 208 -10.82 -11.69 2.04
CA LEU A 208 -9.45 -11.36 2.44
C LEU A 208 -8.42 -11.73 1.36
N PHE A 209 -8.58 -12.89 0.71
CA PHE A 209 -7.72 -13.28 -0.40
C PHE A 209 -7.93 -12.40 -1.62
N LEU A 210 -9.19 -12.05 -1.93
CA LEU A 210 -9.50 -11.12 -3.01
C LEU A 210 -8.86 -9.76 -2.76
N ALA A 211 -9.01 -9.21 -1.55
CA ALA A 211 -8.37 -7.95 -1.17
C ALA A 211 -6.85 -8.03 -1.34
N LEU A 212 -6.21 -9.12 -0.90
CA LEU A 212 -4.78 -9.36 -1.11
C LEU A 212 -4.39 -9.33 -2.60
N VAL A 213 -5.14 -10.02 -3.46
CA VAL A 213 -4.87 -10.04 -4.90
C VAL A 213 -5.03 -8.65 -5.50
N VAL A 214 -6.10 -7.93 -5.19
CA VAL A 214 -6.36 -6.58 -5.72
C VAL A 214 -5.29 -5.60 -5.23
N ILE A 215 -4.83 -5.72 -3.98
CA ILE A 215 -3.72 -4.90 -3.44
C ILE A 215 -2.43 -5.15 -4.24
N ASN A 216 -2.09 -6.41 -4.53
CA ASN A 216 -0.88 -6.72 -5.30
C ASN A 216 -0.99 -6.26 -6.76
N ILE A 217 -2.17 -6.35 -7.37
CA ILE A 217 -2.40 -5.80 -8.70
C ILE A 217 -2.27 -4.27 -8.68
N ALA A 218 -2.84 -3.60 -7.68
CA ALA A 218 -2.69 -2.16 -7.52
C ALA A 218 -1.22 -1.73 -7.35
N ASP A 219 -0.43 -2.46 -6.55
CA ASP A 219 1.01 -2.19 -6.42
C ASP A 219 1.74 -2.41 -7.75
N LEU A 220 1.42 -3.49 -8.47
CA LEU A 220 1.99 -3.75 -9.80
C LEU A 220 1.69 -2.61 -10.77
N VAL A 221 0.47 -2.08 -10.75
CA VAL A 221 0.07 -0.94 -11.56
C VAL A 221 0.82 0.32 -11.15
N PHE A 222 0.96 0.61 -9.86
CA PHE A 222 1.75 1.76 -9.40
C PHE A 222 3.24 1.64 -9.74
N ALA A 223 3.78 0.43 -9.75
CA ALA A 223 5.14 0.17 -10.19
C ALA A 223 5.34 0.53 -11.67
N ILE A 224 4.28 0.59 -12.50
CA ILE A 224 4.40 1.00 -13.91
C ILE A 224 4.85 2.46 -14.03
N ASP A 225 4.43 3.33 -13.11
CA ASP A 225 4.87 4.74 -13.08
C ASP A 225 6.21 4.89 -12.35
N SER A 226 6.37 4.20 -11.21
CA SER A 226 7.55 4.37 -10.35
C SER A 226 8.81 3.67 -10.87
N VAL A 227 8.69 2.52 -11.54
CA VAL A 227 9.84 1.76 -12.07
C VAL A 227 10.59 2.51 -13.17
N PRO A 228 9.93 3.07 -14.21
CA PRO A 228 10.61 3.92 -15.17
C PRO A 228 11.21 5.18 -14.54
N ALA A 229 10.64 5.69 -13.45
CA ALA A 229 11.18 6.87 -12.75
C ALA A 229 12.53 6.56 -12.08
N ILE A 230 12.66 5.41 -11.43
CA ILE A 230 13.93 4.99 -10.85
C ILE A 230 14.96 4.57 -11.90
N PHE A 231 14.54 3.92 -12.99
CA PHE A 231 15.44 3.59 -14.10
C PHE A 231 16.03 4.82 -14.81
N ALA A 232 15.40 5.98 -14.70
CA ALA A 232 15.95 7.24 -15.21
C ALA A 232 17.09 7.79 -14.33
N ILE A 233 17.20 7.34 -13.07
CA ILE A 233 18.25 7.72 -12.13
C ILE A 233 19.42 6.74 -12.20
N THR A 234 19.12 5.44 -12.26
CA THR A 234 20.14 4.39 -12.30
C THR A 234 19.64 3.15 -13.01
N THR A 235 20.54 2.50 -13.74
CA THR A 235 20.29 1.20 -14.37
C THR A 235 20.86 0.04 -13.55
N ASP A 236 21.50 0.32 -12.41
CA ASP A 236 21.96 -0.71 -11.48
C ASP A 236 20.73 -1.38 -10.82
N THR A 237 20.41 -2.58 -11.30
CA THR A 237 19.26 -3.36 -10.82
C THR A 237 19.31 -3.65 -9.32
N PHE A 238 20.50 -3.74 -8.71
CA PHE A 238 20.63 -3.90 -7.27
C PHE A 238 20.16 -2.64 -6.55
N ILE A 239 20.59 -1.45 -7.00
CA ILE A 239 20.15 -0.18 -6.39
C ILE A 239 18.66 0.04 -6.61
N VAL A 240 18.17 -0.20 -7.84
CA VAL A 240 16.74 -0.11 -8.17
C VAL A 240 15.92 -1.02 -7.25
N TYR A 241 16.29 -2.29 -7.12
CA TYR A 241 15.54 -3.23 -6.31
C TYR A 241 15.65 -2.94 -4.80
N THR A 242 16.85 -2.72 -4.28
CA THR A 242 17.05 -2.55 -2.85
C THR A 242 16.42 -1.27 -2.29
N SER A 243 16.55 -0.15 -3.01
CA SER A 243 15.92 1.12 -2.61
C SER A 243 14.39 1.02 -2.58
N ASN A 244 13.85 0.30 -3.56
CA ASN A 244 12.43 0.13 -3.75
C ASN A 244 11.80 -0.77 -2.67
N ILE A 245 12.40 -1.94 -2.44
CA ILE A 245 11.96 -2.84 -1.36
C ILE A 245 12.11 -2.16 0.00
N MET A 246 13.21 -1.46 0.27
CA MET A 246 13.39 -0.73 1.54
C MET A 246 12.35 0.38 1.76
N ALA A 247 11.88 1.03 0.70
CA ALA A 247 10.81 2.03 0.81
C ALA A 247 9.45 1.41 1.20
N ILE A 248 9.17 0.21 0.69
CA ILE A 248 7.94 -0.55 0.93
C ILE A 248 7.97 -1.28 2.27
N LEU A 249 9.15 -1.71 2.72
CA LEU A 249 9.34 -2.23 4.07
C LEU A 249 8.98 -1.11 5.07
N GLY A 250 7.89 -1.33 5.83
CA GLY A 250 7.29 -0.33 6.71
C GLY A 250 6.02 0.34 6.17
N LEU A 251 5.59 0.03 4.93
CA LEU A 251 4.28 0.45 4.40
C LEU A 251 3.14 0.01 5.32
N ARG A 252 3.24 -1.19 5.91
CA ARG A 252 2.31 -1.68 6.93
C ARG A 252 2.14 -0.68 8.08
N ALA A 253 3.23 -0.14 8.61
CA ALA A 253 3.19 0.81 9.72
C ALA A 253 2.48 2.11 9.30
N LEU A 254 2.75 2.59 8.09
CA LEU A 254 2.09 3.77 7.54
C LEU A 254 0.60 3.55 7.30
N TYR A 255 0.21 2.35 6.84
CA TYR A 255 -1.18 1.94 6.72
C TYR A 255 -1.92 1.99 8.04
N PHE A 256 -1.36 1.42 9.11
CA PHE A 256 -2.04 1.43 10.41
C PHE A 256 -2.10 2.82 11.03
N ALA A 257 -1.09 3.67 10.81
CA ALA A 257 -1.17 5.08 11.15
C ALA A 257 -2.37 5.75 10.44
N LEU A 258 -2.54 5.50 9.13
CA LEU A 258 -3.67 6.01 8.37
C LEU A 258 -5.01 5.44 8.86
N ALA A 259 -5.13 4.12 9.00
CA ALA A 259 -6.37 3.45 9.40
C ALA A 259 -6.86 3.97 10.77
N ALA A 260 -5.95 4.15 11.73
CA ALA A 260 -6.27 4.72 13.03
C ALA A 260 -6.73 6.19 12.94
N MET A 261 -6.21 6.98 11.98
CA MET A 261 -6.71 8.32 11.70
C MET A 261 -8.11 8.29 11.08
N VAL A 262 -8.38 7.38 10.13
CA VAL A 262 -9.70 7.26 9.46
C VAL A 262 -10.81 6.94 10.46
N HIS A 263 -10.57 6.03 11.41
CA HIS A 263 -11.55 5.74 12.46
C HIS A 263 -11.78 6.90 13.43
N ARG A 264 -10.77 7.75 13.64
CA ARG A 264 -10.84 8.88 14.59
C ARG A 264 -11.49 10.13 13.99
N PHE A 265 -11.44 10.30 12.67
CA PHE A 265 -11.84 11.52 11.99
C PHE A 265 -12.97 11.23 10.98
N HIS A 266 -14.21 11.55 11.37
CA HIS A 266 -15.41 11.36 10.55
C HIS A 266 -15.27 11.97 9.14
N TYR A 267 -14.71 13.18 9.05
CA TYR A 267 -14.53 13.89 7.78
C TYR A 267 -13.33 13.41 6.95
N LEU A 268 -12.51 12.49 7.46
CA LEU A 268 -11.34 11.99 6.73
C LEU A 268 -11.75 11.21 5.48
N LYS A 269 -12.97 10.65 5.45
CA LYS A 269 -13.55 10.04 4.25
C LYS A 269 -13.56 10.98 3.04
N TYR A 270 -13.87 12.26 3.24
CA TYR A 270 -13.85 13.26 2.16
C TYR A 270 -12.43 13.59 1.70
N ALA A 271 -11.47 13.64 2.63
CA ALA A 271 -10.06 13.81 2.28
C ALA A 271 -9.52 12.60 1.50
N LEU A 272 -9.89 11.38 1.90
CA LEU A 272 -9.58 10.15 1.16
C LEU A 272 -10.16 10.17 -0.25
N ALA A 273 -11.43 10.57 -0.40
CA ALA A 273 -12.07 10.72 -1.70
C ALA A 273 -11.34 11.74 -2.60
N ALA A 274 -10.96 12.89 -2.05
CA ALA A 274 -10.20 13.91 -2.78
C ALA A 274 -8.82 13.41 -3.21
N VAL A 275 -8.12 12.70 -2.32
CA VAL A 275 -6.81 12.09 -2.61
C VAL A 275 -6.93 11.04 -3.72
N LEU A 276 -7.96 10.20 -3.72
CA LEU A 276 -8.20 9.21 -4.78
C LEU A 276 -8.47 9.85 -6.14
N ILE A 277 -9.32 10.88 -6.17
CA ILE A 277 -9.58 11.66 -7.38
C ILE A 277 -8.28 12.28 -7.88
N PHE A 278 -7.47 12.85 -6.99
CA PHE A 278 -6.19 13.45 -7.34
C PHE A 278 -5.19 12.42 -7.90
N ILE A 279 -4.99 11.28 -7.23
CA ILE A 279 -4.07 10.22 -7.66
C ILE A 279 -4.50 9.63 -9.01
N GLY A 280 -5.79 9.47 -9.25
CA GLY A 280 -6.29 9.03 -10.56
C GLY A 280 -6.16 10.13 -11.63
N ALA A 281 -6.50 11.37 -11.30
CA ALA A 281 -6.45 12.48 -12.24
C ALA A 281 -5.02 12.83 -12.66
N LYS A 282 -4.03 12.75 -11.77
CA LYS A 282 -2.64 13.09 -12.10
C LYS A 282 -2.06 12.24 -13.22
N ILE A 283 -2.51 10.98 -13.37
CA ILE A 283 -2.08 10.08 -14.46
C ILE A 283 -2.55 10.65 -15.80
N PHE A 284 -3.82 11.06 -15.90
CA PHE A 284 -4.33 11.71 -17.11
C PHE A 284 -3.67 13.08 -17.35
N VAL A 285 -3.44 13.86 -16.30
CA VAL A 285 -2.79 15.18 -16.43
C VAL A 285 -1.35 15.05 -16.94
N ALA A 286 -0.59 14.08 -16.41
CA ALA A 286 0.78 13.81 -16.86
C ALA A 286 0.84 13.56 -18.38
N ASP A 287 -0.05 12.70 -18.88
CA ASP A 287 -0.02 12.28 -20.28
C ASP A 287 -0.67 13.28 -21.24
N PHE A 288 -1.79 13.91 -20.85
CA PHE A 288 -2.57 14.76 -21.76
C PHE A 288 -2.29 16.26 -21.62
N VAL A 289 -1.73 16.72 -20.49
CA VAL A 289 -1.53 18.16 -20.20
C VAL A 289 -0.04 18.52 -20.15
N ILE A 290 0.84 17.59 -19.77
CA ILE A 290 2.29 17.82 -19.64
C ILE A 290 3.05 17.18 -20.83
N ASP A 291 2.40 16.96 -21.98
CA ASP A 291 2.98 16.32 -23.17
C ASP A 291 3.69 14.97 -22.87
N GLY A 292 3.15 14.15 -21.97
CA GLY A 292 3.78 12.87 -21.57
C GLY A 292 4.89 13.01 -20.52
N GLY A 293 5.04 14.18 -19.91
CA GLY A 293 5.94 14.41 -18.79
C GLY A 293 5.47 13.73 -17.51
N LYS A 294 6.41 13.17 -16.73
CA LYS A 294 6.07 12.54 -15.43
C LYS A 294 5.60 13.58 -14.42
N PHE A 295 4.52 13.25 -13.70
CA PHE A 295 4.04 14.10 -12.62
C PHE A 295 5.08 14.14 -11.47
N PRO A 296 5.59 15.31 -11.06
CA PRO A 296 6.65 15.38 -10.06
C PRO A 296 6.22 14.73 -8.73
N PRO A 297 6.95 13.73 -8.21
CA PRO A 297 6.58 13.03 -6.98
C PRO A 297 6.43 13.97 -5.78
N ALA A 298 7.27 15.00 -5.70
CA ALA A 298 7.22 16.01 -4.64
C ALA A 298 5.92 16.82 -4.65
N ILE A 299 5.39 17.17 -5.84
CA ILE A 299 4.11 17.87 -5.96
C ILE A 299 2.97 16.93 -5.58
N SER A 300 3.03 15.66 -6.03
CA SER A 300 2.03 14.65 -5.67
C SER A 300 1.93 14.49 -4.16
N LEU A 301 3.08 14.31 -3.50
CA LEU A 301 3.18 14.20 -2.06
C LEU A 301 2.67 15.46 -1.35
N GLY A 302 3.06 16.65 -1.83
CA GLY A 302 2.62 17.92 -1.28
C GLY A 302 1.11 18.11 -1.31
N VAL A 303 0.48 17.84 -2.46
CA VAL A 303 -0.98 17.91 -2.61
C VAL A 303 -1.66 16.89 -1.70
N THR A 304 -1.20 15.64 -1.69
CA THR A 304 -1.74 14.59 -0.81
C THR A 304 -1.64 15.00 0.67
N LEU A 305 -0.49 15.51 1.12
CA LEU A 305 -0.29 16.01 2.47
C LEU A 305 -1.24 17.16 2.82
N VAL A 306 -1.42 18.12 1.91
CA VAL A 306 -2.33 19.26 2.11
C VAL A 306 -3.78 18.77 2.24
N LEU A 307 -4.22 17.86 1.37
CA LEU A 307 -5.59 17.30 1.42
C LEU A 307 -5.85 16.58 2.74
N ILE A 308 -4.90 15.76 3.21
CA ILE A 308 -5.02 15.05 4.48
C ILE A 308 -4.99 16.03 5.65
N SER A 309 -4.03 16.95 5.67
CA SER A 309 -3.87 17.92 6.76
C SER A 309 -5.09 18.83 6.88
N ALA A 310 -5.66 19.26 5.75
CA ALA A 310 -6.91 20.00 5.69
C ALA A 310 -8.08 19.15 6.20
N GLY A 311 -8.17 17.87 5.80
CA GLY A 311 -9.20 16.94 6.29
C GLY A 311 -9.14 16.71 7.81
N ILE A 312 -7.95 16.47 8.35
CA ILE A 312 -7.70 16.31 9.78
C ILE A 312 -8.03 17.62 10.52
N GLY A 313 -7.52 18.76 10.03
CA GLY A 313 -7.74 20.07 10.62
C GLY A 313 -9.22 20.45 10.66
N TYR A 314 -9.93 20.23 9.55
CA TYR A 314 -11.38 20.45 9.46
C TYR A 314 -12.15 19.52 10.40
N SER A 315 -11.78 18.24 10.44
CA SER A 315 -12.40 17.27 11.35
C SER A 315 -12.23 17.67 12.81
N LEU A 316 -11.03 18.11 13.21
CA LEU A 316 -10.74 18.60 14.57
C LEU A 316 -11.52 19.88 14.89
N TRP A 317 -11.57 20.84 13.97
CA TRP A 317 -12.28 22.09 14.16
C TRP A 317 -13.79 21.86 14.37
N LYS A 318 -14.39 20.97 13.59
CA LYS A 318 -15.83 20.68 13.67
C LYS A 318 -16.21 19.81 14.86
N THR A 319 -15.33 18.92 15.33
CA THR A 319 -15.58 18.09 16.52
C THR A 319 -15.27 18.78 17.86
N ARG A 320 -14.58 19.93 17.86
CA ARG A 320 -14.35 20.74 19.08
C ARG A 320 -15.62 21.17 19.81
N GLY A 321 -16.76 21.29 19.11
CA GLY A 321 -18.03 21.71 19.72
C GLY A 321 -18.82 20.59 20.42
N VAL A 322 -18.55 19.31 20.11
CA VAL A 322 -19.34 18.16 20.60
C VAL A 322 -18.85 17.68 21.97
N VAL A 323 -17.58 17.92 22.32
CA VAL A 323 -17.01 17.56 23.62
C VAL A 323 -17.49 18.50 24.74
N ASN A 324 -17.94 19.71 24.41
CA ASN A 324 -18.39 20.70 25.39
C ASN A 324 -19.90 20.63 25.72
N SER A 325 -20.67 19.71 25.12
CA SER A 325 -22.12 19.59 25.36
C SER A 325 -22.53 18.37 26.19
N VAL A 326 -21.60 17.51 26.62
CA VAL A 326 -21.89 16.47 27.62
C VAL A 326 -21.63 17.05 29.01
N GLY A 327 -22.61 17.81 29.51
CA GLY A 327 -22.66 18.21 30.91
C GLY A 327 -22.80 16.96 31.81
N PRO A 328 -22.20 16.94 33.00
CA PRO A 328 -22.39 15.85 33.95
C PRO A 328 -23.81 15.94 34.53
N GLY A 329 -24.79 15.26 33.94
CA GLY A 329 -26.17 15.49 34.39
C GLY A 329 -27.32 14.58 33.95
N ASP A 330 -27.16 13.65 33.00
CA ASP A 330 -28.30 12.79 32.62
C ASP A 330 -27.92 11.31 32.63
N VAL A 331 -27.75 10.78 33.84
CA VAL A 331 -28.06 9.38 34.12
C VAL A 331 -29.37 9.38 34.90
N ARG A 332 -30.49 9.25 34.18
CA ARG A 332 -31.77 8.87 34.82
C ARG A 332 -31.88 7.34 34.77
N PRO A 333 -32.04 6.66 35.91
CA PRO A 333 -32.51 5.29 35.91
C PRO A 333 -34.03 5.29 35.72
N GLY A 334 -34.49 4.64 34.66
CA GLY A 334 -35.89 4.35 34.40
C GLY A 334 -36.01 2.97 33.82
#